data_AF-W8ARB3-F1
#
_entry.id   AF-W8ARB3-F1
#
_cell.length_a   1.000
_cell.length_b   1.000
_cell.length_c   1.000
_cell.angle_alpha   90.00
_cell.angle_beta   90.00
_cell.angle_gamma   90.00
#
_symmetry.space_group_name_H-M   'P 1'
#
loop_
_entity.id
_entity.type
_entity.pdbx_description
1 polymer ?
#
loop_
_entity_poly.entity_id
_entity_poly.type
_entity_poly.pdbx_seq_one_letter_code
_entity_poly.pdbx_strand_id
1 'polypeptide(L)'
;MSLREDLALSARAASLISLPAENVAIVANMEKWDVRLISSQLQHFPYAGDQSTPVGMSQLVSSMLETVHAMNSAGISAYECLAYIESKMQEIFLQSESLAAFLLETEFCQLSTVTTALNLSENDVPLLLSIASIHTPQIAKKCGISFR
;
A
#
# COMPACT_ATOMS: atom_id res chain seq x y z
N MET A 1 13.58 12.41 21.83
CA MET A 1 12.34 11.73 21.43
C MET A 1 12.61 11.11 20.07
N SER A 2 12.52 9.78 19.98
CA SER A 2 12.57 9.11 18.69
C SER A 2 11.18 9.17 18.04
N LEU A 3 11.08 9.42 16.74
CA LEU A 3 9.79 9.51 16.01
C LEU A 3 8.85 8.33 16.30
N ARG A 4 9.41 7.15 16.53
CA ARG A 4 8.67 5.95 16.91
C ARG A 4 8.03 6.04 18.30
N GLU A 5 8.74 6.60 19.29
CA GLU A 5 8.16 6.84 20.62
C GLU A 5 6.94 7.76 20.52
N ASP A 6 7.04 8.80 19.69
CA ASP A 6 5.95 9.77 19.48
C ASP A 6 4.74 9.11 18.80
N LEU A 7 4.97 8.23 17.80
CA LEU A 7 3.92 7.43 17.17
C LEU A 7 3.24 6.50 18.18
N ALA A 8 4.02 5.82 19.04
CA ALA A 8 3.50 4.92 20.07
C ALA A 8 2.71 5.66 21.16
N LEU A 9 3.15 6.85 21.58
CA LEU A 9 2.40 7.70 22.50
C LEU A 9 1.09 8.18 21.88
N SER A 10 1.12 8.58 20.60
CA SER A 10 -0.08 9.02 19.87
C SER A 10 -1.09 7.88 19.70
N ALA A 11 -0.63 6.66 19.43
CA ALA A 11 -1.51 5.48 19.27
C ALA A 11 -2.22 5.11 20.58
N ARG A 12 -1.50 5.25 21.71
CA ARG A 12 -2.07 5.05 23.06
C ARG A 12 -3.15 6.09 23.38
N ALA A 13 -2.93 7.35 23.01
CA ALA A 13 -3.93 8.41 23.22
C ALA A 13 -5.20 8.16 22.36
N ALA A 14 -5.04 7.74 21.11
CA ALA A 14 -6.15 7.41 20.22
C ALA A 14 -6.98 6.20 20.70
N SER A 15 -6.32 5.19 21.28
CA SER A 15 -6.97 3.99 21.83
C SER A 15 -7.93 4.27 23.00
N LEU A 16 -7.84 5.44 23.62
CA LEU A 16 -8.78 5.88 24.66
C LEU A 16 -10.10 6.42 24.07
N ILE A 17 -10.13 6.70 22.77
CA ILE A 17 -11.23 7.37 22.05
C ILE A 17 -11.86 6.43 21.01
N SER A 18 -11.09 5.50 20.44
CA SER A 18 -11.53 4.52 19.43
C SER A 18 -10.81 3.17 19.57
N LEU A 19 -11.05 2.24 18.64
CA LEU A 19 -10.27 1.00 18.52
C LEU A 19 -8.76 1.31 18.41
N PRO A 20 -7.85 0.39 18.79
CA PRO A 20 -6.41 0.61 18.70
C PRO A 20 -5.98 0.79 17.24
N ALA A 21 -5.79 2.05 16.84
CA ALA A 21 -5.29 2.40 15.52
C ALA A 21 -3.75 2.29 15.50
N GLU A 22 -3.22 1.57 14.52
CA GLU A 22 -1.81 1.62 14.19
C GLU A 22 -1.47 2.99 13.60
N ASN A 23 -0.59 3.74 14.27
CA ASN A 23 -0.03 4.95 13.70
C ASN A 23 1.22 4.62 12.89
N VAL A 24 1.26 5.08 11.64
CA VAL A 24 2.36 4.85 10.69
C VAL A 24 2.85 6.19 10.15
N ALA A 25 4.17 6.36 10.02
CA ALA A 25 4.79 7.49 9.36
C ALA A 25 5.56 7.04 8.12
N ILE A 26 5.45 7.83 7.05
CA ILE A 26 6.26 7.69 5.83
C ILE A 26 7.47 8.61 5.97
N VAL A 27 8.67 8.05 5.93
CA VAL A 27 9.93 8.81 6.04
C VAL A 27 10.68 8.69 4.73
N ALA A 28 10.82 9.80 4.03
CA ALA A 28 11.65 9.91 2.83
C ALA A 28 13.06 10.37 3.20
N ASN A 29 14.07 9.55 2.90
CA ASN A 29 15.47 9.92 3.03
C ASN A 29 15.98 10.47 1.69
N MET A 30 16.17 11.78 1.62
CA MET A 30 16.64 12.46 0.41
C MET A 30 18.13 12.23 0.12
N GLU A 31 18.92 11.78 1.10
CA GLU A 31 20.34 11.47 0.89
C GLU A 31 20.53 10.07 0.31
N LYS A 32 19.74 9.10 0.79
CA LYS A 32 19.78 7.70 0.35
C LYS A 32 18.80 7.38 -0.77
N TRP A 33 17.89 8.30 -1.10
CA TRP A 33 16.81 8.12 -2.07
C TRP A 33 15.94 6.90 -1.74
N ASP A 34 15.69 6.66 -0.45
CA ASP A 34 14.82 5.60 0.04
C ASP A 34 13.60 6.15 0.79
N VAL A 35 12.53 5.37 0.81
CA VAL A 35 11.34 5.65 1.60
C VAL A 35 11.17 4.49 2.57
N ARG A 36 10.88 4.78 3.83
CA ARG A 36 10.68 3.80 4.89
C ARG A 36 9.37 4.06 5.63
N LEU A 37 8.79 3.00 6.16
CA LEU A 37 7.61 3.05 7.02
C LEU A 37 8.01 2.82 8.47
N ILE A 38 7.70 3.78 9.33
CA ILE A 38 7.88 3.63 10.78
C ILE A 38 6.51 3.43 11.39
N SER A 39 6.32 2.31 12.11
CA SER A 39 5.07 2.00 12.81
C SER A 39 5.21 2.17 14.32
N SER A 40 4.09 2.53 14.95
CA SER A 40 3.88 2.44 16.39
C SER A 40 3.87 1.00 16.91
N GLN A 41 3.56 0.01 16.07
CA GLN A 41 3.48 -1.40 16.42
C GLN A 41 4.74 -2.15 15.97
N LEU A 42 5.11 -3.22 16.69
CA LEU A 42 6.24 -4.10 16.34
C LEU A 42 5.91 -5.09 15.21
N GLN A 43 4.65 -5.15 14.79
CA GLN A 43 4.18 -6.19 13.88
C GLN A 43 4.82 -6.04 12.50
N HIS A 44 5.34 -7.16 12.00
CA HIS A 44 5.76 -7.27 10.62
C HIS A 44 4.51 -7.36 9.76
N PHE A 45 4.39 -6.46 8.78
CA PHE A 45 3.43 -6.67 7.72
C PHE A 45 3.86 -7.91 6.94
N PRO A 46 3.03 -8.96 6.83
CA PRO A 46 3.41 -10.18 6.10
C PRO A 46 3.81 -9.91 4.64
N TYR A 47 3.43 -8.74 4.11
CA TYR A 47 3.68 -8.32 2.74
C TYR A 47 4.48 -7.01 2.60
N ALA A 48 4.82 -6.30 3.69
CA ALA A 48 5.48 -4.98 3.62
C ALA A 48 6.87 -4.90 4.26
N GLY A 49 7.52 -6.05 4.52
CA GLY A 49 8.89 -6.10 5.05
C GLY A 49 9.00 -5.69 6.53
N ASP A 50 10.23 -5.59 7.01
CA ASP A 50 10.51 -5.07 8.36
C ASP A 50 10.45 -3.53 8.35
N GLN A 51 10.14 -2.92 9.50
CA GLN A 51 9.98 -1.47 9.71
C GLN A 51 11.24 -0.65 9.37
N SER A 52 12.38 -1.33 9.16
CA SER A 52 13.65 -0.72 8.80
C SER A 52 14.00 -0.86 7.31
N THR A 53 13.22 -1.64 6.56
CA THR A 53 13.46 -1.94 5.15
C THR A 53 12.93 -0.84 4.23
N PRO A 54 13.68 -0.44 3.20
CA PRO A 54 13.16 0.43 2.15
C PRO A 54 11.91 -0.17 1.50
N VAL A 55 10.90 0.67 1.31
CA VAL A 55 9.67 0.31 0.61
C VAL A 55 9.97 0.19 -0.88
N GLY A 56 9.61 -0.95 -1.47
CA GLY A 56 9.71 -1.17 -2.91
C GLY A 56 8.72 -0.31 -3.69
N MET A 57 9.10 0.08 -4.90
CA MET A 57 8.24 0.87 -5.78
C MET A 57 7.22 -0.04 -6.47
N SER A 58 5.94 0.31 -6.36
CA SER A 58 4.86 -0.34 -7.11
C SER A 58 5.03 -0.08 -8.60
N GLN A 59 4.98 -1.16 -9.39
CA GLN A 59 5.08 -1.06 -10.85
C GLN A 59 3.84 -0.40 -11.44
N LEU A 60 2.66 -0.59 -10.83
CA LEU A 60 1.43 0.08 -11.23
C LEU A 60 1.56 1.60 -11.15
N VAL A 61 2.10 2.10 -10.03
CA VAL A 61 2.31 3.54 -9.81
C VAL A 61 3.44 4.06 -10.71
N SER A 62 4.58 3.35 -10.78
CA SER A 62 5.72 3.77 -11.63
C SER A 62 5.31 3.92 -13.09
N SER A 63 4.67 2.89 -13.66
CA SER A 63 4.25 2.86 -15.06
C SER A 63 3.22 3.96 -15.37
N MET A 64 2.29 4.22 -14.44
CA MET A 64 1.33 5.31 -14.57
C MET A 64 2.04 6.67 -14.61
N LEU A 65 2.96 6.93 -13.67
CA LEU A 65 3.68 8.21 -13.59
C LEU A 65 4.63 8.42 -14.78
N GLU A 66 5.32 7.37 -15.23
CA GLU A 66 6.15 7.41 -16.44
C GLU A 66 5.32 7.79 -17.68
N THR A 67 4.13 7.20 -17.82
CA THR A 67 3.22 7.52 -18.94
C THR A 67 2.72 8.96 -18.84
N VAL A 68 2.31 9.41 -17.66
CA VAL A 68 1.89 10.81 -17.44
C VAL A 68 3.02 11.78 -17.77
N HIS A 69 4.25 11.48 -17.35
CA HIS A 69 5.42 12.29 -17.69
C HIS A 69 5.63 12.36 -19.20
N ALA A 70 5.51 11.22 -19.91
CA ALA A 70 5.62 11.18 -21.36
C ALA A 70 4.51 11.97 -22.06
N MET A 71 3.26 11.86 -21.60
CA MET A 71 2.12 12.64 -22.10
C MET A 71 2.36 14.14 -21.94
N ASN A 72 2.74 14.58 -20.75
CA ASN A 72 3.03 15.98 -20.47
C ASN A 72 4.19 16.51 -21.33
N SER A 73 5.25 15.70 -21.51
CA SER A 73 6.38 16.04 -22.37
C SER A 73 6.01 16.15 -23.85
N ALA A 74 4.97 15.44 -24.29
CA ALA A 74 4.42 15.52 -25.64
C ALA A 74 3.42 16.68 -25.84
N GLY A 75 3.18 17.51 -24.82
CA GLY A 75 2.27 18.65 -24.87
C GLY A 75 0.79 18.28 -24.73
N ILE A 76 0.48 17.08 -24.25
CA ILE A 76 -0.89 16.67 -23.90
C ILE A 76 -1.39 17.57 -22.76
N SER A 77 -2.68 17.92 -22.78
CA SER A 77 -3.23 18.83 -21.79
C SER A 77 -3.22 18.21 -20.38
N ALA A 78 -3.13 19.06 -19.35
CA ALA A 78 -3.22 18.61 -17.96
C ALA A 78 -4.54 17.88 -17.67
N TYR A 79 -5.62 18.27 -18.35
CA TYR A 79 -6.93 17.62 -18.24
C TYR A 79 -6.88 16.16 -18.74
N GLU A 80 -6.28 15.93 -19.91
CA GLU A 80 -6.13 14.58 -20.47
C GLU A 80 -5.16 13.73 -19.64
N CYS A 81 -4.10 14.32 -19.09
CA CYS A 81 -3.21 13.64 -18.14
C CYS A 81 -3.95 13.20 -16.87
N LEU A 82 -4.82 14.06 -16.32
CA LEU A 82 -5.64 13.74 -15.16
C LEU A 82 -6.66 12.64 -15.47
N ALA A 83 -7.32 12.71 -16.62
CA ALA A 83 -8.26 11.68 -17.07
C ALA A 83 -7.57 10.31 -17.23
N TYR A 84 -6.32 10.29 -17.71
CA TYR A 84 -5.51 9.07 -17.74
C TYR A 84 -5.22 8.53 -16.34
N ILE A 85 -4.81 9.39 -15.39
CA ILE A 85 -4.59 8.98 -13.99
C ILE A 85 -5.86 8.38 -13.39
N GLU A 86 -7.01 9.01 -13.60
CA GLU A 86 -8.30 8.51 -13.11
C GLU A 86 -8.61 7.11 -13.66
N SER A 87 -8.42 6.90 -14.96
CA SER A 87 -8.56 5.58 -15.59
C SER A 87 -7.61 4.56 -14.96
N LYS A 88 -6.36 4.94 -14.67
CA LYS A 88 -5.39 4.04 -14.02
C LYS A 88 -5.73 3.74 -12.57
N MET A 89 -6.27 4.69 -11.82
CA MET A 89 -6.76 4.43 -10.47
C MET A 89 -7.95 3.45 -10.47
N GLN A 90 -8.83 3.53 -11.47
CA GLN A 90 -9.92 2.55 -11.65
C GLN A 90 -9.36 1.15 -11.96
N GLU A 91 -8.35 1.03 -12.83
CA GLU A 91 -7.68 -0.25 -13.09
C GLU A 91 -7.05 -0.86 -11.82
N ILE A 92 -6.37 -0.04 -11.01
CA ILE A 92 -5.78 -0.47 -9.72
C ILE A 92 -6.87 -0.97 -8.76
N PHE A 93 -8.02 -0.30 -8.71
CA PHE A 93 -9.16 -0.74 -7.90
C PHE A 93 -9.73 -2.10 -8.38
N LEU A 94 -9.90 -2.31 -9.68
CA LEU A 94 -10.37 -3.59 -10.21
C LEU A 94 -9.38 -4.73 -9.92
N GLN A 95 -8.08 -4.43 -9.93
CA GLN A 95 -7.04 -5.38 -9.52
C GLN A 95 -7.13 -5.70 -8.02
N SER A 96 -7.46 -4.73 -7.15
CA SER A 96 -7.65 -4.99 -5.72
C SER A 96 -8.90 -5.84 -5.45
N GLU A 97 -9.96 -5.70 -6.25
CA GLU A 97 -11.12 -6.60 -6.20
C GLU A 97 -10.74 -8.03 -6.58
N SER A 98 -9.96 -8.20 -7.65
CA SER A 98 -9.45 -9.50 -8.09
C SER A 98 -8.59 -10.16 -7.01
N LEU A 99 -7.71 -9.38 -6.36
CA LEU A 99 -6.90 -9.83 -5.23
C LEU A 99 -7.78 -10.23 -4.04
N ALA A 100 -8.79 -9.43 -3.69
CA ALA A 100 -9.70 -9.73 -2.60
C ALA A 100 -10.47 -11.03 -2.84
N ALA A 101 -11.02 -11.23 -4.04
CA ALA A 101 -11.73 -12.44 -4.42
C ALA A 101 -10.81 -13.67 -4.30
N PHE A 102 -9.60 -13.59 -4.86
CA PHE A 102 -8.60 -14.66 -4.78
C PHE A 102 -8.25 -15.00 -3.31
N LEU A 103 -7.98 -13.98 -2.50
CA LEU A 103 -7.62 -14.17 -1.09
C LEU A 103 -8.78 -14.69 -0.25
N LEU A 104 -10.05 -14.45 -0.62
CA LEU A 104 -11.19 -15.03 0.09
C LEU A 104 -11.35 -16.53 -0.18
N GLU A 105 -11.14 -16.96 -1.42
CA GLU A 105 -11.30 -18.35 -1.85
C GLU A 105 -10.12 -19.26 -1.51
N THR A 106 -8.94 -18.68 -1.31
CA THR A 106 -7.71 -19.44 -1.05
C THR A 106 -7.40 -19.48 0.45
N GLU A 107 -6.93 -20.63 0.98
CA GLU A 107 -6.31 -20.67 2.32
C GLU A 107 -4.94 -19.95 2.30
N PHE A 108 -4.31 -19.73 3.47
CA PHE A 108 -3.04 -19.01 3.59
C PHE A 108 -2.04 -19.49 2.51
N CYS A 109 -1.70 -18.60 1.59
CA CYS A 109 -0.84 -18.89 0.44
C CYS A 109 0.41 -18.00 0.48
N GLN A 110 1.50 -18.48 -0.13
CA GLN A 110 2.73 -17.69 -0.25
C GLN A 110 2.51 -16.50 -1.18
N LEU A 111 3.21 -15.40 -0.92
CA LEU A 111 3.16 -14.20 -1.75
C LEU A 111 3.42 -14.51 -3.23
N SER A 112 4.37 -15.39 -3.53
CA SER A 112 4.70 -15.86 -4.89
C SER A 112 3.53 -16.55 -5.59
N THR A 113 2.68 -17.28 -4.86
CA THR A 113 1.48 -17.92 -5.41
C THR A 113 0.45 -16.87 -5.84
N VAL A 114 0.24 -15.87 -4.99
CA VAL A 114 -0.68 -14.75 -5.28
C VAL A 114 -0.21 -13.96 -6.49
N THR A 115 1.06 -13.56 -6.51
CA THR A 115 1.63 -12.74 -7.59
C THR A 115 1.63 -13.48 -8.93
N THR A 116 1.94 -14.78 -8.93
CA THR A 116 1.90 -15.59 -10.15
C THR A 116 0.46 -15.77 -10.66
N ALA A 117 -0.49 -16.09 -9.77
CA ALA A 117 -1.88 -16.34 -10.16
C ALA A 117 -2.57 -15.10 -10.72
N LEU A 118 -2.25 -13.92 -10.18
CA LEU A 118 -2.86 -12.65 -10.57
C LEU A 118 -1.98 -11.82 -11.51
N ASN A 119 -0.81 -12.34 -11.91
CA ASN A 119 0.19 -11.64 -12.72
C ASN A 119 0.55 -10.25 -12.15
N LEU A 120 0.84 -10.19 -10.85
CA LEU A 120 1.18 -8.98 -10.10
C LEU A 120 2.67 -8.93 -9.78
N SER A 121 3.24 -7.73 -9.63
CA SER A 121 4.54 -7.58 -8.97
C SER A 121 4.39 -7.75 -7.47
N GLU A 122 5.40 -8.27 -6.79
CA GLU A 122 5.42 -8.35 -5.31
C GLU A 122 5.25 -6.97 -4.67
N ASN A 123 5.83 -5.93 -5.28
CA ASN A 123 5.72 -4.55 -4.80
C ASN A 123 4.34 -3.91 -5.02
N ASP A 124 3.47 -4.52 -5.84
CA ASP A 124 2.10 -4.04 -6.03
C ASP A 124 1.15 -4.58 -4.95
N VAL A 125 1.50 -5.70 -4.31
CA VAL A 125 0.63 -6.36 -3.34
C VAL A 125 0.31 -5.47 -2.13
N PRO A 126 1.25 -4.75 -1.49
CA PRO A 126 0.91 -3.86 -0.38
C PRO A 126 -0.10 -2.76 -0.74
N LEU A 127 0.03 -2.19 -1.94
CA LEU A 127 -0.89 -1.17 -2.45
C LEU A 127 -2.29 -1.76 -2.65
N LEU A 128 -2.38 -2.87 -3.40
CA LEU A 128 -3.65 -3.52 -3.70
C LEU A 128 -4.32 -4.06 -2.44
N LEU A 129 -3.55 -4.62 -1.50
CA LEU A 129 -4.06 -5.14 -0.24
C LEU A 129 -4.58 -4.03 0.67
N SER A 130 -3.95 -2.85 0.65
CA SER A 130 -4.44 -1.68 1.36
C SER A 130 -5.82 -1.26 0.83
N ILE A 131 -6.00 -1.21 -0.48
CA ILE A 131 -7.29 -0.89 -1.11
C ILE A 131 -8.33 -1.99 -0.82
N ALA A 132 -7.94 -3.26 -0.98
CA ALA A 132 -8.77 -4.43 -0.72
C ALA A 132 -9.30 -4.47 0.72
N SER A 133 -8.47 -4.11 1.70
CA SER A 133 -8.86 -4.09 3.11
C SER A 133 -9.98 -3.07 3.43
N ILE A 134 -10.12 -2.02 2.59
CA ILE A 134 -11.14 -0.99 2.76
C ILE A 134 -12.48 -1.44 2.18
N HIS A 135 -12.50 -1.92 0.93
CA HIS A 135 -13.74 -2.35 0.27
C HIS A 135 -14.19 -3.76 0.66
N THR A 136 -13.27 -4.61 1.13
CA THR A 136 -13.53 -5.98 1.58
C THR A 136 -12.92 -6.22 2.98
N PRO A 137 -13.54 -5.74 4.07
CA PRO A 137 -12.98 -5.79 5.43
C PRO A 137 -12.71 -7.20 5.97
N GLN A 138 -13.28 -8.25 5.37
CA GLN A 138 -12.99 -9.65 5.70
C GLN A 138 -11.51 -9.99 5.43
N ILE A 139 -10.91 -9.38 4.41
CA ILE A 139 -9.48 -9.54 4.08
C ILE A 139 -8.61 -8.95 5.18
N ALA A 140 -8.98 -7.80 5.74
CA ALA A 140 -8.25 -7.18 6.84
C ALA A 140 -8.09 -8.15 8.03
N LYS A 141 -9.18 -8.84 8.40
CA LYS A 141 -9.16 -9.87 9.45
C LYS A 141 -8.34 -11.10 9.06
N LYS A 142 -8.50 -11.59 7.83
CA LYS A 142 -7.82 -12.80 7.33
C LYS A 142 -6.30 -12.61 7.22
N CYS A 143 -5.85 -11.43 6.81
CA CYS A 143 -4.45 -11.10 6.61
C CYS A 143 -3.78 -10.46 7.84
N GLY A 144 -4.54 -10.23 8.93
CA GLY A 144 -4.01 -9.60 10.14
C GLY A 144 -3.64 -8.13 9.96
N ILE A 145 -4.38 -7.41 9.11
CA ILE A 145 -4.12 -6.02 8.75
C ILE A 145 -5.16 -5.13 9.44
N SER A 146 -4.72 -4.11 10.18
CA SER A 146 -5.60 -3.17 10.88
C SER A 146 -5.24 -1.72 10.53
N PHE A 147 -5.90 -1.16 9.51
CA PHE A 147 -5.78 0.27 9.16
C PHE A 147 -6.91 1.13 9.75
N ARG A 148 -7.64 0.62 10.75
CA ARG A 148 -8.80 1.29 11.36
C ARG A 148 -8.58 1.64 12.81
#